data_AF-A0A495FHB3-F1
#
_entry.id   AF-A0A495FHB3-F1
#
_cell.length_a   1.000
_cell.length_b   1.000
_cell.length_c   1.000
_cell.angle_alpha   90.00
_cell.angle_beta   90.00
_cell.angle_gamma   90.00
#
_symmetry.space_group_name_H-M   'P 1'
#
loop_
_entity.id
_entity.type
_entity.pdbx_description
1 polymer ?
#
loop_
_entity_poly.entity_id
_entity_poly.type
_entity_poly.pdbx_seq_one_letter_code
_entity_poly.pdbx_strand_id
1 'polypeptide(L)'
;MNVSHTDPDRAEPRSEGQRHGRHKDRLLSGAALLVLVVLLLGFMRLWPAMQQPSQTTAALFLGAGLANPVDTSPAKVASPAPEPTQVPRRAQFGKEPASAEARQIAAWALHSGDNQNRAVVVVDKMHAKVYVFDRDGALQGAAPALMGSAIGDHTVPGVGDKPVGQVLPEERTTPAGRFVAETGLNANGEDVVWVDYDAAVSMHRVRANVKAERRLERLASSTAADNRISFGCINLPVSFYEKVLSPLVRGTGAVVYVLPETQPAAALFGAYDLPAQ
;
A
#
# COMPACT_ATOMS: atom_id res chain seq x y z
N MET A 1 49.54 -58.79 -21.30
CA MET A 1 50.33 -57.59 -21.63
C MET A 1 49.63 -56.35 -21.11
N ASN A 2 50.41 -55.28 -20.87
CA ASN A 2 50.07 -53.90 -20.49
C ASN A 2 50.01 -53.52 -19.00
N VAL A 3 51.22 -53.44 -18.43
CA VAL A 3 51.88 -52.24 -17.87
C VAL A 3 51.06 -51.26 -17.01
N SER A 4 51.40 -51.33 -15.73
CA SER A 4 51.42 -50.34 -14.66
C SER A 4 51.77 -48.89 -15.01
N HIS A 5 51.00 -47.95 -14.45
CA HIS A 5 51.54 -46.65 -14.03
C HIS A 5 50.92 -46.24 -12.68
N THR A 6 51.75 -46.32 -11.64
CA THR A 6 51.58 -45.70 -10.34
C THR A 6 52.15 -44.29 -10.40
N ASP A 7 51.42 -43.29 -9.93
CA ASP A 7 52.02 -42.01 -9.53
C ASP A 7 51.65 -41.74 -8.06
N PRO A 8 52.65 -41.51 -7.17
CA PRO A 8 52.45 -41.35 -5.75
C PRO A 8 52.47 -39.86 -5.37
N ASP A 9 51.41 -39.35 -4.77
CA ASP A 9 51.62 -38.32 -3.75
C ASP A 9 50.52 -38.33 -2.70
N ARG A 10 50.94 -38.82 -1.53
CA ARG A 10 50.22 -38.86 -0.28
C ARG A 10 51.11 -38.17 0.73
N ALA A 11 50.72 -36.99 1.19
CA ALA A 11 51.27 -36.40 2.40
C ALA A 11 50.19 -35.57 3.11
N GLU A 12 49.45 -36.23 3.99
CA GLU A 12 49.08 -35.60 5.26
C GLU A 12 50.08 -36.04 6.33
N PRO A 13 50.34 -35.18 7.33
CA PRO A 13 50.28 -35.68 8.68
C PRO A 13 49.40 -34.83 9.62
N ARG A 14 48.81 -35.57 10.54
CA ARG A 14 47.91 -35.20 11.64
C ARG A 14 48.58 -34.45 12.79
N SER A 15 47.68 -33.93 13.63
CA SER A 15 47.68 -33.88 15.11
C SER A 15 48.09 -32.53 15.73
N GLU A 16 47.20 -31.83 16.44
CA GLU A 16 46.61 -32.07 17.79
C GLU A 16 47.48 -31.41 18.88
N GLY A 17 46.86 -30.57 19.73
CA GLY A 17 47.55 -29.90 20.85
C GLY A 17 47.09 -28.45 21.08
N GLN A 18 45.93 -28.17 21.69
CA GLN A 18 45.70 -28.14 23.15
C GLN A 18 45.74 -26.72 23.77
N ARG A 19 44.56 -26.31 24.24
CA ARG A 19 44.21 -25.38 25.34
C ARG A 19 45.35 -24.65 26.07
N HIS A 20 45.25 -23.32 26.22
CA HIS A 20 44.85 -22.63 27.48
C HIS A 20 45.04 -21.11 27.40
N GLY A 21 43.93 -20.40 27.63
CA GLY A 21 43.78 -19.22 28.49
C GLY A 21 44.74 -18.02 28.39
N ARG A 22 44.17 -16.84 28.12
CA ARG A 22 44.33 -15.68 29.02
C ARG A 22 43.24 -14.63 28.85
N HIS A 23 42.45 -14.51 29.91
CA HIS A 23 41.69 -13.34 30.35
C HIS A 23 42.45 -12.01 30.14
N LYS A 24 41.91 -11.10 29.32
CA LYS A 24 42.13 -9.62 29.25
C LYS A 24 41.05 -9.06 28.32
N ASP A 25 40.18 -8.10 28.59
CA ASP A 25 39.96 -7.20 29.72
C ASP A 25 38.46 -6.86 29.73
N ARG A 26 37.83 -6.95 30.91
CA ARG A 26 36.60 -6.23 31.23
C ARG A 26 37.05 -4.77 31.38
N LEU A 27 36.57 -3.84 30.55
CA LEU A 27 36.50 -2.39 30.81
C LEU A 27 35.95 -1.63 29.58
N LEU A 28 34.70 -1.93 29.22
CA LEU A 28 33.76 -0.97 28.62
C LEU A 28 32.53 -1.00 29.56
N SER A 29 32.72 -0.57 30.80
CA SER A 29 32.46 0.80 31.28
C SER A 29 30.96 1.03 31.43
N GLY A 30 30.47 0.88 32.68
CA GLY A 30 29.08 1.03 33.11
C GLY A 30 28.44 2.41 32.89
N ALA A 31 28.98 3.24 32.02
CA ALA A 31 28.37 4.48 31.55
C ALA A 31 27.30 4.22 30.47
N ALA A 32 27.48 3.23 29.59
CA ALA A 32 26.51 2.94 28.52
C ALA A 32 25.21 2.29 29.05
N LEU A 33 25.27 1.53 30.14
CA LEU A 33 24.10 0.92 30.77
C LEU A 33 23.29 1.92 31.63
N LEU A 34 23.95 2.96 32.16
CA LEU A 34 23.29 4.00 32.97
C LEU A 34 22.51 5.01 32.11
N VAL A 35 22.96 5.29 30.88
CA VAL A 35 22.24 6.16 29.93
C VAL A 35 20.94 5.51 29.43
N LEU A 36 20.91 4.19 29.25
CA LEU A 36 19.72 3.46 28.81
C LEU A 36 18.61 3.42 29.88
N VAL A 37 18.98 3.35 31.17
CA VAL A 37 18.02 3.31 32.29
C VAL A 37 17.43 4.70 32.61
N VAL A 38 18.21 5.78 32.46
CA VAL A 38 17.71 7.16 32.69
C VAL A 38 16.74 7.61 31.59
N LEU A 39 16.94 7.18 30.34
CA LEU A 39 16.01 7.48 29.24
C LEU A 39 14.70 6.69 29.32
N LEU A 40 14.74 5.43 29.77
CA LEU A 40 13.55 4.60 29.97
C LEU A 40 12.72 5.02 31.21
N LEU A 41 13.35 5.56 32.26
CA LEU A 41 12.64 6.11 33.43
C LEU A 41 12.15 7.56 33.23
N GLY A 42 12.69 8.30 32.26
CA GLY A 42 12.25 9.65 31.90
C GLY A 42 10.99 9.69 31.04
N PHE A 43 10.81 8.73 30.13
CA PHE A 43 9.62 8.69 29.26
C PHE A 43 8.36 8.17 29.97
N MET A 44 8.51 7.44 31.08
CA MET A 44 7.40 6.94 31.90
C MET A 44 6.91 7.94 32.96
N ARG A 45 7.39 9.20 32.94
CA ARG A 45 6.97 10.29 33.85
C ARG A 45 6.32 11.50 33.17
N LEU A 46 6.06 11.45 31.86
CA LEU A 46 5.37 12.51 31.12
C LEU A 46 4.07 12.06 30.42
N TRP A 47 3.44 10.98 30.91
CA TRP A 47 2.06 10.63 30.54
C TRP A 47 1.09 10.94 31.69
N PRO A 48 0.45 12.11 31.73
CA PRO A 48 -0.87 12.23 32.31
C PRO A 48 -1.88 11.92 31.19
N ALA A 49 -2.38 10.69 31.11
CA ALA A 49 -3.68 10.34 31.69
C ALA A 49 -4.77 11.41 31.47
N MET A 50 -5.03 11.78 30.21
CA MET A 50 -6.25 12.49 29.83
C MET A 50 -7.40 11.49 29.67
N GLN A 51 -7.90 11.03 30.81
CA GLN A 51 -9.24 10.48 30.97
C GLN A 51 -9.83 11.10 32.22
N GLN A 52 -10.75 12.05 32.04
CA GLN A 52 -11.78 12.30 33.05
C GLN A 52 -13.15 12.47 32.39
N PRO A 53 -14.18 11.78 32.90
CA PRO A 53 -15.56 11.91 32.45
C PRO A 53 -16.12 13.27 32.90
N SER A 54 -16.81 13.94 31.99
CA SER A 54 -17.56 15.17 32.25
C SER A 54 -18.70 14.90 33.23
N GLN A 55 -18.51 15.28 34.50
CA GLN A 55 -19.60 15.35 35.46
C GLN A 55 -20.44 16.59 35.21
N THR A 56 -21.71 16.35 34.93
CA THR A 56 -22.81 17.31 34.87
C THR A 56 -23.07 17.87 36.26
N THR A 57 -22.72 19.13 36.50
CA THR A 57 -23.22 19.90 37.65
C THR A 57 -24.43 20.72 37.24
N ALA A 58 -25.61 20.32 37.70
CA ALA A 58 -26.80 21.15 37.74
C ALA A 58 -26.61 22.26 38.78
N ALA A 59 -26.60 23.52 38.34
CA ALA A 59 -26.68 24.67 39.24
C ALA A 59 -28.14 25.12 39.34
N LEU A 60 -28.72 24.96 40.53
CA LEU A 60 -29.94 25.67 40.92
C LEU A 60 -29.60 27.16 41.13
N PHE A 61 -30.21 28.02 40.33
CA PHE A 61 -30.28 29.46 40.63
C PHE A 61 -31.65 29.78 41.23
N LEU A 62 -31.65 30.13 42.53
CA LEU A 62 -32.71 30.85 43.21
C LEU A 62 -32.42 32.35 43.03
N GLY A 63 -33.23 33.04 42.23
CA GLY A 63 -33.12 34.48 42.02
C GLY A 63 -34.46 35.08 41.62
N ALA A 64 -35.05 35.85 42.53
CA ALA A 64 -36.33 36.53 42.39
C ALA A 64 -36.22 37.80 41.53
N GLY A 65 -37.25 38.06 40.72
CA GLY A 65 -37.75 39.40 40.39
C GLY A 65 -36.98 40.20 39.33
N LEU A 66 -37.56 40.34 38.13
CA LEU A 66 -38.31 41.53 37.69
C LEU A 66 -38.80 41.26 36.26
N ALA A 67 -40.12 41.27 36.09
CA ALA A 67 -40.79 40.98 34.83
C ALA A 67 -40.58 42.13 33.83
N ASN A 68 -40.02 41.81 32.67
CA ASN A 68 -40.20 42.59 31.44
C ASN A 68 -41.12 41.78 30.51
N PRO A 69 -42.19 42.37 29.95
CA PRO A 69 -42.97 41.69 28.93
C PRO A 69 -42.15 41.66 27.64
N VAL A 70 -41.57 40.51 27.33
CA VAL A 70 -40.99 40.25 26.01
C VAL A 70 -42.13 39.78 25.12
N ASP A 71 -42.39 40.54 24.05
CA ASP A 71 -43.27 40.16 22.95
C ASP A 71 -42.87 38.79 22.41
N THR A 72 -43.63 37.76 22.77
CA THR A 72 -43.50 36.42 22.20
C THR A 72 -44.20 36.38 20.84
N SER A 73 -43.56 36.97 19.82
CA SER A 73 -43.82 36.55 18.44
C SER A 73 -43.19 35.18 18.23
N PRO A 74 -43.94 34.14 17.81
CA PRO A 74 -43.36 32.85 17.50
C PRO A 74 -42.46 33.01 16.27
N ALA A 75 -41.15 33.05 16.50
CA ALA A 75 -40.17 32.94 15.43
C ALA A 75 -40.40 31.59 14.73
N LYS A 76 -40.87 31.66 13.48
CA LYS A 76 -41.01 30.53 12.58
C LYS A 76 -39.65 29.84 12.48
N VAL A 77 -39.49 28.71 13.15
CA VAL A 77 -38.34 27.82 13.01
C VAL A 77 -38.28 27.44 11.53
N ALA A 78 -37.34 28.03 10.80
CA ALA A 78 -37.07 27.64 9.44
C ALA A 78 -36.60 26.18 9.47
N SER A 79 -37.36 25.29 8.83
CA SER A 79 -36.92 23.91 8.63
C SER A 79 -35.53 23.90 7.99
N PRO A 80 -34.60 23.04 8.44
CA PRO A 80 -33.31 22.91 7.79
C PRO A 80 -33.54 22.58 6.31
N ALA A 81 -32.90 23.35 5.44
CA ALA A 81 -32.91 23.07 4.01
C ALA A 81 -32.39 21.63 3.79
N PRO A 82 -33.02 20.84 2.90
CA PRO A 82 -32.52 19.51 2.59
C PRO A 82 -31.07 19.62 2.11
N GLU A 83 -30.16 18.89 2.76
CA GLU A 83 -28.81 18.71 2.23
C GLU A 83 -28.94 18.19 0.79
N PRO A 84 -28.16 18.72 -0.16
CA PRO A 84 -28.26 18.28 -1.55
C PRO A 84 -28.01 16.78 -1.59
N THR A 85 -29.01 16.03 -2.04
CA THR A 85 -28.93 14.58 -2.25
C THR A 85 -27.82 14.32 -3.26
N GLN A 86 -26.60 14.06 -2.79
CA GLN A 86 -25.50 13.72 -3.67
C GLN A 86 -25.83 12.39 -4.31
N VAL A 87 -26.10 12.41 -5.63
CA VAL A 87 -26.26 11.19 -6.41
C VAL A 87 -24.99 10.35 -6.16
N PRO A 88 -25.12 9.09 -5.71
CA PRO A 88 -23.96 8.30 -5.37
C PRO A 88 -23.02 8.20 -6.58
N ARG A 89 -21.79 8.67 -6.39
CA ARG A 89 -20.76 8.67 -7.43
C ARG A 89 -20.44 7.23 -7.81
N ARG A 90 -20.49 6.92 -9.11
CA ARG A 90 -20.18 5.59 -9.65
C ARG A 90 -19.08 5.71 -10.69
N ALA A 91 -18.27 4.66 -10.84
CA ALA A 91 -17.22 4.60 -11.83
C ALA A 91 -17.77 4.60 -13.26
N GLN A 92 -17.24 5.47 -14.11
CA GLN A 92 -17.65 5.67 -15.49
C GLN A 92 -16.56 5.18 -16.44
N PHE A 93 -16.61 3.89 -16.79
CA PHE A 93 -15.65 3.30 -17.74
C PHE A 93 -15.87 3.77 -19.19
N GLY A 94 -17.06 4.30 -19.51
CA GLY A 94 -17.43 4.63 -20.89
C GLY A 94 -17.30 3.40 -21.79
N LYS A 95 -16.55 3.54 -22.89
CA LYS A 95 -16.27 2.45 -23.85
C LYS A 95 -15.03 1.62 -23.48
N GLU A 96 -14.33 1.95 -22.40
CA GLU A 96 -13.11 1.25 -22.01
C GLU A 96 -13.44 -0.20 -21.60
N PRO A 97 -12.79 -1.21 -22.21
CA PRO A 97 -12.96 -2.61 -21.81
C PRO A 97 -12.43 -2.82 -20.39
N ALA A 98 -13.24 -3.48 -19.56
CA ALA A 98 -12.94 -3.80 -18.18
C ALA A 98 -13.70 -5.03 -17.72
N SER A 99 -13.06 -5.82 -16.86
CA SER A 99 -13.64 -7.00 -16.24
C SER A 99 -14.84 -6.64 -15.37
N ALA A 100 -15.68 -7.64 -15.09
CA ALA A 100 -16.80 -7.47 -14.17
C ALA A 100 -16.32 -7.06 -12.77
N GLU A 101 -15.25 -7.68 -12.27
CA GLU A 101 -14.67 -7.35 -10.96
C GLU A 101 -14.11 -5.93 -10.91
N ALA A 102 -13.37 -5.48 -11.94
CA ALA A 102 -12.88 -4.10 -11.98
C ALA A 102 -14.04 -3.08 -11.97
N ARG A 103 -15.12 -3.37 -12.71
CA ARG A 103 -16.32 -2.52 -12.70
C ARG A 103 -16.99 -2.50 -11.34
N GLN A 104 -17.15 -3.67 -10.73
CA GLN A 104 -17.78 -3.82 -9.42
C GLN A 104 -16.99 -3.06 -8.35
N ILE A 105 -15.68 -3.30 -8.23
CA ILE A 105 -14.84 -2.69 -7.20
C ILE A 105 -14.72 -1.17 -7.39
N ALA A 106 -14.51 -0.69 -8.62
CA ALA A 106 -14.46 0.75 -8.86
C ALA A 106 -15.79 1.43 -8.49
N ALA A 107 -16.92 0.84 -8.88
CA ALA A 107 -18.22 1.40 -8.58
C ALA A 107 -18.54 1.35 -7.08
N TRP A 108 -18.28 0.22 -6.42
CA TRP A 108 -18.45 0.05 -4.98
C TRP A 108 -17.58 1.03 -4.18
N ALA A 109 -16.30 1.19 -4.52
CA ALA A 109 -15.38 2.07 -3.81
C ALA A 109 -15.85 3.53 -3.81
N LEU A 110 -16.34 4.02 -4.96
CA LEU A 110 -16.88 5.38 -5.10
C LEU A 110 -18.26 5.52 -4.44
N HIS A 111 -19.12 4.51 -4.59
CA HIS A 111 -20.49 4.55 -4.09
C HIS A 111 -20.54 4.49 -2.55
N SER A 112 -19.74 3.60 -1.95
CA SER A 112 -19.63 3.45 -0.50
C SER A 112 -18.85 4.56 0.18
N GLY A 113 -18.05 5.31 -0.59
CA GLY A 113 -17.11 6.28 -0.05
C GLY A 113 -15.87 5.65 0.60
N ASP A 114 -15.62 4.35 0.37
CA ASP A 114 -14.42 3.65 0.87
C ASP A 114 -13.13 4.33 0.40
N ASN A 115 -13.14 4.97 -0.77
CA ASN A 115 -12.04 5.79 -1.26
C ASN A 115 -11.77 7.08 -0.46
N GLN A 116 -12.59 7.40 0.56
CA GLN A 116 -12.45 8.58 1.42
C GLN A 116 -12.35 9.89 0.62
N ASN A 117 -13.17 10.03 -0.44
CA ASN A 117 -13.19 11.20 -1.33
C ASN A 117 -11.87 11.46 -2.09
N ARG A 118 -10.98 10.45 -2.19
CA ARG A 118 -9.77 10.46 -3.02
C ARG A 118 -10.04 9.86 -4.40
N ALA A 119 -9.08 9.97 -5.31
CA ALA A 119 -9.17 9.24 -6.56
C ALA A 119 -9.14 7.71 -6.33
N VAL A 120 -9.64 6.94 -7.30
CA VAL A 120 -9.67 5.47 -7.26
C VAL A 120 -8.78 4.92 -8.35
N VAL A 121 -7.80 4.10 -7.98
CA VAL A 121 -6.97 3.35 -8.92
C VAL A 121 -7.30 1.88 -8.77
N VAL A 122 -7.70 1.21 -9.84
CA VAL A 122 -7.95 -0.24 -9.84
C VAL A 122 -6.86 -0.92 -10.64
N VAL A 123 -6.21 -1.92 -10.04
CA VAL A 123 -5.20 -2.78 -10.66
C VAL A 123 -5.80 -4.17 -10.82
N ASP A 124 -6.25 -4.49 -12.03
CA ASP A 124 -6.80 -5.80 -12.38
C ASP A 124 -5.64 -6.75 -12.73
N LYS A 125 -5.31 -7.63 -11.78
CA LYS A 125 -4.20 -8.58 -11.92
C LYS A 125 -4.44 -9.61 -13.02
N MET A 126 -5.67 -10.14 -13.10
CA MET A 126 -6.03 -11.16 -14.08
C MET A 126 -5.90 -10.65 -15.52
N HIS A 127 -6.18 -9.37 -15.75
CA HIS A 127 -6.09 -8.73 -17.07
C HIS A 127 -4.85 -7.85 -17.28
N ALA A 128 -3.94 -7.80 -16.29
CA ALA A 128 -2.74 -6.96 -16.28
C ALA A 128 -3.00 -5.50 -16.69
N LYS A 129 -4.07 -4.91 -16.13
CA LYS A 129 -4.57 -3.60 -16.54
C LYS A 129 -4.87 -2.69 -15.37
N VAL A 130 -4.61 -1.40 -15.54
CA VAL A 130 -4.83 -0.36 -14.54
C VAL A 130 -5.85 0.63 -15.05
N TYR A 131 -6.77 1.04 -14.17
CA TYR A 131 -7.76 2.07 -14.40
C TYR A 131 -7.60 3.16 -13.35
N VAL A 132 -7.64 4.43 -13.75
CA VAL A 132 -7.56 5.58 -12.85
C VAL A 132 -8.82 6.41 -13.00
N PHE A 133 -9.57 6.55 -11.92
CA PHE A 133 -10.76 7.39 -11.81
C PHE A 133 -10.46 8.58 -10.91
N ASP A 134 -10.99 9.74 -11.22
CA ASP A 134 -11.01 10.84 -10.26
C ASP A 134 -11.97 10.54 -9.09
N ARG A 135 -12.03 11.45 -8.12
CA ARG A 135 -12.91 11.32 -6.95
C ARG A 135 -14.40 11.29 -7.30
N ASP A 136 -14.76 11.76 -8.50
CA ASP A 136 -16.13 11.86 -9.00
C ASP A 136 -16.54 10.65 -9.84
N GLY A 137 -15.58 9.77 -10.12
CA GLY A 137 -15.76 8.52 -10.84
C GLY A 137 -15.56 8.62 -12.34
N ALA A 138 -15.09 9.75 -12.86
CA ALA A 138 -14.75 9.86 -14.27
C ALA A 138 -13.39 9.18 -14.54
N LEU A 139 -13.36 8.30 -15.55
CA LEU A 139 -12.13 7.63 -15.98
C LEU A 139 -11.15 8.63 -16.58
N GLN A 140 -10.00 8.79 -15.93
CA GLN A 140 -8.90 9.66 -16.37
C GLN A 140 -7.95 8.93 -17.31
N GLY A 141 -7.89 7.60 -17.21
CA GLY A 141 -7.16 6.77 -18.16
C GLY A 141 -7.14 5.30 -17.76
N ALA A 142 -6.80 4.46 -18.74
CA ALA A 142 -6.49 3.05 -18.53
C ALA A 142 -5.21 2.67 -19.29
N ALA A 143 -4.45 1.71 -18.77
CA ALA A 143 -3.22 1.24 -19.40
C ALA A 143 -2.91 -0.22 -19.04
N PRO A 144 -2.22 -0.98 -19.91
CA PRO A 144 -1.59 -2.23 -19.50
C PRO A 144 -0.52 -1.95 -18.45
N ALA A 145 -0.24 -2.93 -17.61
CA ALA A 145 0.83 -2.87 -16.61
C ALA A 145 1.66 -4.16 -16.66
N LEU A 146 2.92 -4.08 -16.23
CA LEU A 146 3.68 -5.26 -15.86
C LEU A 146 3.63 -5.45 -14.35
N MET A 147 3.56 -6.68 -13.89
CA MET A 147 3.38 -6.99 -12.48
C MET A 147 4.16 -8.24 -12.08
N GLY A 148 4.04 -8.62 -10.82
CA GLY A 148 4.76 -9.73 -10.21
C GLY A 148 4.73 -10.97 -11.10
N SER A 149 5.89 -11.61 -11.28
CA SER A 149 5.98 -12.82 -12.11
C SER A 149 5.23 -14.01 -11.51
N ALA A 150 5.05 -14.05 -10.19
CA ALA A 150 4.26 -15.07 -9.52
C ALA A 150 2.77 -14.69 -9.51
N ILE A 151 1.93 -15.72 -9.58
CA ILE A 151 0.49 -15.62 -9.29
C ILE A 151 0.32 -15.77 -7.78
N GLY A 152 -0.43 -14.85 -7.17
CA GLY A 152 -0.74 -14.93 -5.75
C GLY A 152 -1.12 -13.58 -5.16
N ASP A 153 -1.95 -13.59 -4.12
CA ASP A 153 -2.54 -12.39 -3.52
C ASP A 153 -1.83 -11.89 -2.27
N HIS A 154 -0.96 -12.71 -1.68
CA HIS A 154 -0.31 -12.41 -0.41
C HIS A 154 1.13 -11.93 -0.58
N THR A 155 1.51 -11.00 0.30
CA THR A 155 2.91 -10.61 0.53
C THR A 155 3.58 -11.67 1.42
N VAL A 156 4.78 -12.09 1.05
CA VAL A 156 5.62 -12.91 1.93
C VAL A 156 6.25 -12.04 3.02
N PRO A 157 6.15 -12.37 4.31
CA PRO A 157 6.69 -11.55 5.38
C PRO A 157 8.18 -11.22 5.19
N GLY A 158 8.52 -9.93 5.32
CA GLY A 158 9.89 -9.42 5.17
C GLY A 158 10.42 -9.40 3.73
N VAL A 159 9.59 -9.65 2.70
CA VAL A 159 10.03 -9.63 1.30
C VAL A 159 10.57 -8.25 0.88
N GLY A 160 10.01 -7.16 1.40
CA GLY A 160 10.45 -5.80 1.11
C GLY A 160 11.86 -5.48 1.61
N ASP A 161 12.33 -6.18 2.64
CA ASP A 161 13.67 -6.03 3.20
C ASP A 161 14.73 -6.87 2.47
N LYS A 162 14.30 -7.80 1.61
CA LYS A 162 15.23 -8.67 0.88
C LYS A 162 15.92 -7.90 -0.25
N PRO A 163 17.22 -8.10 -0.47
CA PRO A 163 17.84 -7.70 -1.73
C PRO A 163 17.08 -8.33 -2.91
N VAL A 164 16.84 -7.57 -3.98
CA VAL A 164 16.03 -8.03 -5.14
C VAL A 164 16.52 -9.39 -5.69
N GLY A 165 17.84 -9.62 -5.72
CA GLY A 165 18.42 -10.88 -6.18
C GLY A 165 18.14 -12.10 -5.29
N GLN A 166 17.63 -11.90 -4.07
CA GLN A 166 17.30 -12.94 -3.10
C GLN A 166 15.78 -13.19 -2.99
N VAL A 167 14.95 -12.42 -3.69
CA VAL A 167 13.51 -12.66 -3.77
C VAL A 167 13.26 -13.88 -4.67
N LEU A 168 12.73 -14.94 -4.07
CA LEU A 168 12.51 -16.21 -4.75
C LEU A 168 11.41 -16.07 -5.82
N PRO A 169 11.42 -16.88 -6.90
CA PRO A 169 10.43 -16.78 -7.98
C PRO A 169 8.98 -16.74 -7.51
N GLU A 170 8.62 -17.55 -6.52
CA GLU A 170 7.29 -17.66 -5.90
C GLU A 170 6.91 -16.47 -5.01
N GLU A 171 7.90 -15.70 -4.54
CA GLU A 171 7.69 -14.52 -3.69
C GLU A 171 7.41 -13.25 -4.51
N ARG A 172 7.56 -13.30 -5.83
CA ARG A 172 7.42 -12.16 -6.76
C ARG A 172 5.95 -11.88 -7.07
N THR A 173 5.12 -11.76 -6.05
CA THR A 173 3.69 -11.44 -6.18
C THR A 173 3.48 -9.94 -6.21
N THR A 174 2.43 -9.49 -6.90
CA THR A 174 1.85 -8.16 -6.62
C THR A 174 0.71 -8.38 -5.63
N PRO A 175 0.81 -7.88 -4.38
CA PRO A 175 -0.16 -8.18 -3.34
C PRO A 175 -1.53 -7.57 -3.66
N ALA A 176 -2.57 -8.35 -3.43
CA ALA A 176 -3.95 -7.86 -3.53
C ALA A 176 -4.32 -7.10 -2.26
N GLY A 177 -5.13 -6.06 -2.38
CA GLY A 177 -5.53 -5.27 -1.22
C GLY A 177 -5.92 -3.83 -1.54
N ARG A 178 -6.23 -3.11 -0.47
CA ARG A 178 -6.59 -1.69 -0.49
C ARG A 178 -5.47 -0.88 0.13
N PHE A 179 -4.91 0.04 -0.64
CA PHE A 179 -3.73 0.80 -0.26
C PHE A 179 -3.96 2.30 -0.44
N VAL A 180 -3.49 3.10 0.51
CA VAL A 180 -3.44 4.56 0.31
C VAL A 180 -2.16 4.87 -0.44
N ALA A 181 -2.28 5.47 -1.63
CA ALA A 181 -1.14 5.80 -2.46
C ALA A 181 -0.34 6.98 -1.89
N GLU A 182 0.99 6.83 -1.86
CA GLU A 182 1.89 7.90 -1.44
C GLU A 182 2.92 8.19 -2.53
N THR A 183 3.14 9.47 -2.84
CA THR A 183 4.28 9.84 -3.70
C THR A 183 5.56 9.81 -2.90
N GLY A 184 6.63 9.26 -3.48
CA GLY A 184 7.94 9.26 -2.86
C GLY A 184 9.05 9.05 -3.87
N LEU A 185 10.26 8.88 -3.37
CA LEU A 185 11.42 8.51 -4.16
C LEU A 185 11.84 7.08 -3.82
N ASN A 186 12.29 6.33 -4.82
CA ASN A 186 12.95 5.06 -4.58
C ASN A 186 14.44 5.24 -4.24
N ALA A 187 15.15 4.14 -3.98
CA ALA A 187 16.57 4.13 -3.62
C ALA A 187 17.50 4.77 -4.67
N ASN A 188 17.07 4.88 -5.93
CA ASN A 188 17.82 5.53 -7.01
C ASN A 188 17.44 7.02 -7.19
N GLY A 189 16.57 7.57 -6.34
CA GLY A 189 16.12 8.95 -6.41
C GLY A 189 15.04 9.23 -7.47
N GLU A 190 14.49 8.20 -8.12
CA GLU A 190 13.37 8.39 -9.06
C GLU A 190 12.05 8.44 -8.30
N ASP A 191 11.14 9.32 -8.71
CA ASP A 191 9.81 9.37 -8.14
C ASP A 191 8.98 8.13 -8.52
N VAL A 192 8.21 7.68 -7.53
CA VAL A 192 7.32 6.53 -7.61
C VAL A 192 6.03 6.82 -6.84
N VAL A 193 5.00 6.01 -7.10
CA VAL A 193 3.81 5.95 -6.26
C VAL A 193 3.88 4.67 -5.43
N TRP A 194 4.10 4.80 -4.13
CA TRP A 194 4.09 3.67 -3.19
C TRP A 194 2.67 3.11 -3.05
N VAL A 195 2.57 1.77 -3.05
CA VAL A 195 1.32 1.03 -2.87
C VAL A 195 1.40 0.25 -1.55
N ASP A 196 2.39 -0.62 -1.42
CA ASP A 196 2.66 -1.35 -0.18
C ASP A 196 4.11 -1.08 0.20
N TYR A 197 4.30 -0.19 1.19
CA TYR A 197 5.63 0.26 1.58
C TYR A 197 6.43 -0.86 2.24
N ASP A 198 5.79 -1.66 3.11
CA ASP A 198 6.43 -2.77 3.83
C ASP A 198 6.84 -3.91 2.87
N ALA A 199 6.07 -4.13 1.80
CA ALA A 199 6.43 -5.05 0.73
C ALA A 199 7.41 -4.47 -0.31
N ALA A 200 7.80 -3.19 -0.17
CA ALA A 200 8.56 -2.42 -1.15
C ALA A 200 7.92 -2.42 -2.56
N VAL A 201 6.58 -2.46 -2.64
CA VAL A 201 5.83 -2.45 -3.90
C VAL A 201 5.38 -1.04 -4.25
N SER A 202 5.74 -0.61 -5.46
CA SER A 202 5.36 0.69 -6.01
C SER A 202 4.82 0.57 -7.44
N MET A 203 4.03 1.57 -7.84
CA MET A 203 3.73 1.85 -9.24
C MET A 203 4.78 2.81 -9.79
N HIS A 204 5.40 2.46 -10.92
CA HIS A 204 6.42 3.30 -11.54
C HIS A 204 6.51 3.10 -13.05
N ARG A 205 7.24 3.97 -13.71
CA ARG A 205 7.54 3.87 -15.15
C ARG A 205 8.22 2.55 -15.48
N VAL A 206 7.86 1.96 -16.61
CA VAL A 206 8.60 0.82 -17.18
C VAL A 206 10.05 1.23 -17.46
N ARG A 207 11.00 0.39 -17.04
CA ARG A 207 12.43 0.56 -17.32
C ARG A 207 12.88 -0.52 -18.30
N ALA A 208 13.25 -0.12 -19.51
CA ALA A 208 13.61 -1.04 -20.60
C ALA A 208 15.13 -1.24 -20.73
N ASN A 209 15.85 -1.26 -19.61
CA ASN A 209 17.32 -1.27 -19.60
C ASN A 209 17.90 -2.67 -19.92
N VAL A 210 17.13 -3.74 -19.71
CA VAL A 210 17.53 -5.13 -19.98
C VAL A 210 16.76 -5.64 -21.19
N LYS A 211 17.41 -5.68 -22.36
CA LYS A 211 16.77 -6.06 -23.64
C LYS A 211 16.10 -7.43 -23.61
N ALA A 212 16.71 -8.40 -22.93
CA ALA A 212 16.19 -9.78 -22.83
C ALA A 212 14.83 -9.85 -22.11
N GLU A 213 14.50 -8.87 -21.27
CA GLU A 213 13.21 -8.84 -20.56
C GLU A 213 12.04 -8.42 -21.46
N ARG A 214 12.31 -7.73 -22.58
CA ARG A 214 11.30 -7.33 -23.58
C ARG A 214 10.10 -6.59 -22.98
N ARG A 215 10.35 -5.71 -22.01
CA ARG A 215 9.27 -5.08 -21.20
C ARG A 215 8.30 -4.25 -22.01
N LEU A 216 8.76 -3.55 -23.06
CA LEU A 216 7.89 -2.74 -23.90
C LEU A 216 6.99 -3.61 -24.78
N GLU A 217 7.54 -4.71 -25.31
CA GLU A 217 6.81 -5.70 -26.08
C GLU A 217 5.77 -6.43 -25.22
N ARG A 218 6.11 -6.75 -23.97
CA ARG A 218 5.15 -7.31 -23.00
C ARG A 218 4.00 -6.35 -22.73
N LEU A 219 4.27 -5.05 -22.53
CA LEU A 219 3.22 -4.04 -22.36
C LEU A 219 2.33 -3.90 -23.60
N ALA A 220 2.87 -4.14 -24.79
CA ALA A 220 2.12 -4.10 -26.05
C ALA A 220 1.38 -5.41 -26.36
N SER A 221 1.62 -6.49 -25.60
CA SER A 221 0.95 -7.77 -25.81
C SER A 221 -0.53 -7.69 -25.41
N SER A 222 -1.36 -8.48 -26.10
CA SER A 222 -2.77 -8.67 -25.75
C SER A 222 -2.97 -9.71 -24.64
N THR A 223 -1.94 -10.46 -24.26
CA THR A 223 -2.06 -11.57 -23.30
C THR A 223 -1.53 -11.16 -21.94
N ALA A 224 -2.38 -11.14 -20.91
CA ALA A 224 -2.00 -10.75 -19.55
C ALA A 224 -0.86 -11.61 -18.95
N ALA A 225 -0.68 -12.85 -19.41
CA ALA A 225 0.43 -13.70 -19.00
C ALA A 225 1.80 -13.13 -19.43
N ASP A 226 1.89 -12.44 -20.57
CA ASP A 226 3.14 -11.82 -21.03
C ASP A 226 3.56 -10.67 -20.12
N ASN A 227 2.62 -10.08 -19.39
CA ASN A 227 2.85 -8.95 -18.50
C ASN A 227 3.40 -9.33 -17.11
N ARG A 228 3.62 -10.63 -16.86
CA ARG A 228 4.16 -11.17 -15.61
C ARG A 228 5.69 -11.24 -15.68
N ILE A 229 6.37 -10.30 -15.03
CA ILE A 229 7.84 -10.21 -15.11
C ILE A 229 8.51 -9.47 -13.92
N SER A 230 7.78 -8.65 -13.17
CA SER A 230 8.37 -7.85 -12.09
C SER A 230 8.56 -8.67 -10.81
N PHE A 231 9.24 -8.08 -9.84
CA PHE A 231 9.39 -8.62 -8.49
C PHE A 231 8.21 -8.27 -7.56
N GLY A 232 7.16 -7.62 -8.09
CA GLY A 232 5.97 -7.20 -7.34
C GLY A 232 5.50 -5.79 -7.72
N CYS A 233 6.43 -4.89 -8.05
CA CYS A 233 6.11 -3.54 -8.53
C CYS A 233 5.24 -3.54 -9.79
N ILE A 234 4.40 -2.52 -9.91
CA ILE A 234 3.49 -2.32 -11.05
C ILE A 234 4.16 -1.37 -12.03
N ASN A 235 4.60 -1.86 -13.19
CA ASN A 235 5.31 -1.05 -14.18
C ASN A 235 4.35 -0.55 -15.25
N LEU A 236 4.38 0.76 -15.52
CA LEU A 236 3.41 1.44 -16.37
C LEU A 236 4.09 2.08 -17.58
N PRO A 237 3.37 2.26 -18.71
CA PRO A 237 3.82 3.13 -19.79
C PRO A 237 4.17 4.51 -19.25
N VAL A 238 5.30 5.07 -19.70
CA VAL A 238 5.82 6.36 -19.20
C VAL A 238 4.76 7.46 -19.32
N SER A 239 4.09 7.55 -20.47
CA SER A 239 3.05 8.55 -20.71
C SER A 239 1.88 8.43 -19.74
N PHE A 240 1.45 7.22 -19.40
CA PHE A 240 0.37 6.98 -18.45
C PHE A 240 0.76 7.40 -17.03
N TYR A 241 1.97 7.03 -16.60
CA TYR A 241 2.48 7.43 -15.29
C TYR A 241 2.57 8.96 -15.18
N GLU A 242 3.17 9.62 -16.16
CA GLU A 242 3.47 11.05 -16.12
C GLU A 242 2.23 11.94 -16.29
N LYS A 243 1.30 11.53 -17.15
CA LYS A 243 0.16 12.38 -17.54
C LYS A 243 -1.11 12.07 -16.77
N VAL A 244 -1.24 10.87 -16.22
CA VAL A 244 -2.47 10.41 -15.55
C VAL A 244 -2.21 10.12 -14.08
N LEU A 245 -1.44 9.08 -13.78
CA LEU A 245 -1.32 8.58 -12.40
C LEU A 245 -0.66 9.59 -11.47
N SER A 246 0.56 10.02 -11.79
CA SER A 246 1.39 10.82 -10.90
C SER A 246 0.78 12.20 -10.58
N PRO A 247 0.25 12.97 -11.56
CA PRO A 247 -0.44 14.24 -11.29
C PRO A 247 -1.67 14.07 -10.39
N LEU A 248 -2.48 13.03 -10.63
CA LEU A 248 -3.72 12.81 -9.89
C LEU A 248 -3.46 12.37 -8.44
N VAL A 249 -2.46 11.51 -8.21
CA VAL A 249 -2.04 11.13 -6.86
C VAL A 249 -1.49 12.36 -6.11
N ARG A 250 -0.66 13.19 -6.75
CA ARG A 250 -0.15 14.43 -6.13
C ARG A 250 -1.23 15.45 -5.80
N GLY A 251 -2.20 15.63 -6.69
CA GLY A 251 -3.23 16.65 -6.53
C GLY A 251 -4.32 16.26 -5.54
N THR A 252 -4.78 15.01 -5.58
CA THR A 252 -5.99 14.60 -4.83
C THR A 252 -5.77 13.43 -3.87
N GLY A 253 -4.58 12.81 -3.89
CA GLY A 253 -4.37 11.48 -3.33
C GLY A 253 -5.15 10.42 -4.09
N ALA A 254 -4.84 9.15 -3.84
CA ALA A 254 -5.59 8.04 -4.38
C ALA A 254 -5.66 6.88 -3.40
N VAL A 255 -6.69 6.06 -3.53
CA VAL A 255 -6.74 4.71 -2.97
C VAL A 255 -6.57 3.72 -4.13
N VAL A 256 -5.60 2.83 -3.98
CA VAL A 256 -5.28 1.77 -4.95
C VAL A 256 -5.92 0.48 -4.49
N TYR A 257 -6.76 -0.10 -5.34
CA TYR A 257 -7.39 -1.39 -5.16
C TYR A 257 -6.71 -2.38 -6.11
N VAL A 258 -5.83 -3.21 -5.56
CA VAL A 258 -5.23 -4.31 -6.32
C VAL A 258 -6.14 -5.52 -6.21
N LEU A 259 -6.77 -5.90 -7.32
CA LEU A 259 -7.75 -6.98 -7.34
C LEU A 259 -7.07 -8.34 -7.19
N PRO A 260 -7.65 -9.25 -6.38
CA PRO A 260 -7.11 -10.59 -6.23
C PRO A 260 -7.19 -11.41 -7.51
N GLU A 261 -6.43 -12.49 -7.56
CA GLU A 261 -6.43 -13.46 -8.66
C GLU A 261 -6.55 -14.92 -8.18
N THR A 262 -6.64 -15.13 -6.87
CA THR A 262 -6.85 -16.47 -6.26
C THR A 262 -8.14 -16.56 -5.44
N GLN A 263 -8.87 -15.46 -5.33
CA GLN A 263 -10.17 -15.36 -4.67
C GLN A 263 -11.03 -14.27 -5.33
N PRO A 264 -12.37 -14.28 -5.14
CA PRO A 264 -13.23 -13.21 -5.65
C PRO A 264 -12.88 -11.84 -5.05
N ALA A 265 -12.86 -10.79 -5.87
CA ALA A 265 -12.57 -9.43 -5.40
C ALA A 265 -13.56 -8.95 -4.33
N ALA A 266 -14.85 -9.24 -4.51
CA ALA A 266 -15.89 -8.88 -3.55
C ALA A 266 -15.64 -9.47 -2.14
N ALA A 267 -15.10 -10.69 -2.06
CA ALA A 267 -14.77 -11.32 -0.78
C ALA A 267 -13.59 -10.64 -0.08
N LEU A 268 -12.58 -10.18 -0.83
CA LEU A 268 -11.44 -9.47 -0.25
C LEU A 268 -11.84 -8.10 0.32
N PHE A 269 -12.66 -7.36 -0.44
CA PHE A 269 -13.00 -5.97 -0.10
C PHE A 269 -14.30 -5.83 0.71
N GLY A 270 -15.07 -6.90 0.88
CA GLY A 270 -16.44 -6.81 1.41
C GLY A 270 -17.37 -6.02 0.47
N ALA A 271 -17.07 -6.03 -0.83
CA ALA A 271 -17.84 -5.29 -1.82
C ALA A 271 -19.17 -5.98 -2.12
N TYR A 272 -20.19 -5.17 -2.40
CA TYR A 272 -21.53 -5.61 -2.76
C TYR A 272 -21.89 -5.13 -4.16
N ASP A 273 -22.80 -5.86 -4.81
CA ASP A 273 -23.34 -5.44 -6.09
C ASP A 273 -24.22 -4.20 -5.94
N LEU A 274 -23.98 -3.24 -6.83
CA LEU A 274 -24.82 -2.06 -6.92
C LEU A 274 -26.02 -2.36 -7.82
N PRO A 275 -27.22 -1.84 -7.50
CA PRO A 275 -28.37 -1.93 -8.41
C PRO A 275 -28.03 -1.40 -9.79
N ALA A 276 -28.55 -2.03 -10.84
CA ALA A 276 -28.43 -1.51 -12.20
C ALA A 276 -28.92 -0.05 -12.27
N GLN A 277 -28.30 0.76 -13.12
CA GLN A 277 -28.77 2.12 -13.42
C GLN A 277 -29.98 2.06 -14.35
#